data_AF-A0A820RKS8-F1
#
_entry.id   AF-A0A820RKS8-F1
#
_cell.length_a   1.000
_cell.length_b   1.000
_cell.length_c   1.000
_cell.angle_alpha   90.00
_cell.angle_beta   90.00
_cell.angle_gamma   90.00
#
_symmetry.space_group_name_H-M   'P 1'
#
loop_
_entity.id
_entity.type
_entity.pdbx_description
1 polymer ?
#
loop_
_entity_poly.entity_id
_entity_poly.type
_entity_poly.pdbx_seq_one_letter_code
_entity_poly.pdbx_strand_id
1 'polypeptide(L)'
;MSINENETITSSAVFTDLPIPPWIRFSFMLPINIISIFCTFLQLYYMLKKPVLRKALNNHSFIILLITGLATQAIDVPLYLNYLRLGYVWPQTPALCFIWWYADVSTFEATIMLMMWASFERYVLIFHD
;
A
#
# COMPACT_ATOMS: atom_id res chain seq x y z
N MET A 1 16.64 42.00 34.76
CA MET A 1 16.85 40.53 34.72
C MET A 1 15.73 39.98 33.84
N SER A 2 15.95 39.95 32.53
CA SER A 2 14.98 39.51 31.52
C SER A 2 15.41 38.14 31.03
N ILE A 3 14.54 37.14 31.23
CA ILE A 3 14.74 35.76 30.77
C ILE A 3 14.41 35.74 29.27
N ASN A 4 15.36 35.29 28.45
CA ASN A 4 15.22 35.15 27.00
C ASN A 4 14.32 33.94 26.65
N GLU A 5 13.16 34.18 26.04
CA GLU A 5 12.19 33.17 25.56
C GLU A 5 12.54 32.60 24.18
N ASN A 6 13.82 32.35 23.85
CA ASN A 6 14.22 31.97 22.49
C ASN A 6 14.77 30.54 22.34
N GLU A 7 14.66 29.68 23.35
CA GLU A 7 15.24 28.32 23.30
C GLU A 7 14.22 27.17 23.36
N THR A 8 12.92 27.42 23.20
CA THR A 8 11.88 26.40 23.46
C THR A 8 10.96 26.04 22.29
N ILE A 9 11.34 26.30 21.02
CA ILE A 9 10.60 25.81 19.85
C ILE A 9 11.54 25.39 18.70
N THR A 10 12.39 24.38 18.93
CA THR A 10 13.05 23.64 17.83
C THR A 10 13.17 22.14 18.14
N SER A 11 12.18 21.58 18.86
CA SER A 11 12.04 20.13 19.05
C SER A 11 10.83 19.53 18.33
N SER A 12 10.38 20.11 17.22
CA SER A 12 9.66 19.32 16.22
C SER A 12 10.74 18.70 15.35
N ALA A 13 10.96 17.40 15.48
CA ALA A 13 11.82 16.62 14.62
C ALA A 13 11.51 16.94 13.15
N VAL A 14 12.30 17.83 12.56
CA VAL A 14 12.42 17.92 11.10
C VAL A 14 13.14 16.63 10.74
N PHE A 15 12.37 15.57 10.53
CA PHE A 15 12.78 14.47 9.66
C PHE A 15 13.22 15.16 8.38
N THR A 16 14.52 15.38 8.23
CA THR A 16 15.11 15.79 6.97
C THR A 16 14.89 14.61 6.05
N ASP A 17 13.75 14.61 5.37
CA ASP A 17 13.50 13.79 4.21
C ASP A 17 14.74 13.92 3.33
N LEU A 18 15.53 12.86 3.22
CA LEU A 18 16.55 12.77 2.18
C LEU A 18 15.82 13.11 0.88
N PRO A 19 16.14 14.23 0.19
CA PRO A 19 15.42 14.64 -1.00
C PRO A 19 15.88 13.74 -2.14
N ILE A 20 15.45 12.47 -2.11
CA ILE A 20 15.70 11.51 -3.17
C ILE A 20 15.03 12.11 -4.41
N PRO A 21 15.80 12.39 -5.47
CA PRO A 21 15.26 12.99 -6.67
C PRO A 21 14.08 12.16 -7.23
N PRO A 22 13.01 12.80 -7.71
CA PRO A 22 11.82 12.11 -8.23
C PRO A 22 12.14 11.08 -9.32
N TRP A 23 13.17 11.36 -10.15
CA TRP A 23 13.62 10.46 -11.20
C TRP A 23 14.21 9.15 -10.67
N ILE A 24 14.89 9.18 -9.51
CA ILE A 24 15.42 7.97 -8.86
C ILE A 24 14.24 7.12 -8.37
N ARG A 25 13.28 7.74 -7.67
CA ARG A 25 12.08 7.06 -7.18
C ARG A 25 11.31 6.39 -8.32
N PHE A 26 11.10 7.12 -9.41
CA PHE A 26 10.44 6.60 -10.61
C PHE A 26 11.18 5.39 -11.21
N SER A 27 12.50 5.49 -11.37
CA SER A 27 13.31 4.46 -12.02
C SER A 27 13.35 3.15 -11.23
N PHE A 28 13.35 3.21 -9.90
CA PHE A 28 13.29 2.01 -9.05
C PHE A 28 11.87 1.46 -8.90
N MET A 29 10.85 2.31 -8.71
CA MET A 29 9.49 1.85 -8.48
C MET A 29 8.87 1.18 -9.69
N LEU A 30 9.16 1.64 -10.91
CA LEU A 30 8.56 1.09 -12.13
C LEU A 30 8.87 -0.42 -12.36
N PRO A 31 10.15 -0.87 -12.41
CA PRO A 31 10.45 -2.29 -12.62
C PRO A 31 10.01 -3.16 -11.44
N ILE A 32 10.15 -2.67 -10.20
CA ILE A 32 9.71 -3.39 -9.00
C ILE A 32 8.19 -3.61 -9.04
N ASN A 33 7.43 -2.59 -9.43
CA ASN A 33 5.97 -2.72 -9.54
C ASN A 33 5.56 -3.71 -10.63
N ILE A 34 6.23 -3.71 -11.80
CA ILE A 34 5.93 -4.67 -12.87
C ILE A 34 6.16 -6.11 -12.40
N ILE A 35 7.29 -6.36 -11.72
CA ILE A 35 7.61 -7.67 -11.16
C ILE A 35 6.57 -8.05 -10.09
N SER A 36 6.22 -7.12 -9.21
CA SER A 36 5.22 -7.33 -8.15
C SER A 36 3.84 -7.68 -8.69
N ILE A 37 3.36 -6.95 -9.71
CA ILE A 37 2.08 -7.22 -10.37
C ILE A 37 2.11 -8.61 -11.00
N PHE A 38 3.19 -8.95 -11.70
CA PHE A 38 3.33 -10.26 -12.33
C PHE A 38 3.29 -11.41 -11.30
N CYS A 39 4.03 -11.29 -10.20
CA CYS A 39 4.03 -12.27 -9.12
C CYS A 39 2.65 -12.41 -8.48
N THR A 40 2.01 -11.29 -8.13
CA THR A 40 0.67 -11.26 -7.52
C THR A 40 -0.37 -11.88 -8.46
N PHE A 41 -0.30 -11.58 -9.75
CA PHE A 41 -1.19 -12.14 -10.76
C PHE A 41 -1.01 -13.65 -10.91
N LEU A 42 0.24 -14.15 -10.98
CA LEU A 42 0.51 -15.59 -11.04
C LEU A 42 -0.01 -16.31 -9.80
N GLN A 43 0.17 -15.72 -8.61
CA GLN A 43 -0.29 -16.31 -7.36
C GLN A 43 -1.82 -16.38 -7.31
N LEU A 44 -2.51 -15.31 -7.70
CA LEU A 44 -3.96 -15.27 -7.79
C LEU A 44 -4.47 -16.29 -8.82
N TYR A 45 -3.86 -16.35 -10.00
CA TYR A 45 -4.20 -17.33 -11.05
C TYR A 45 -4.06 -18.77 -10.55
N TYR A 46 -2.94 -19.09 -9.89
CA TYR A 46 -2.69 -20.41 -9.34
C TYR A 46 -3.73 -20.82 -8.29
N MET A 47 -4.10 -19.90 -7.38
CA MET A 47 -5.11 -20.16 -6.35
C MET A 47 -6.51 -20.32 -6.93
N LEU A 48 -6.87 -19.53 -7.95
CA LEU A 48 -8.18 -19.64 -8.62
C LEU A 48 -8.31 -20.93 -9.45
N LYS A 49 -7.22 -21.40 -10.05
CA LYS A 49 -7.21 -22.64 -10.86
C LYS A 49 -7.31 -23.90 -10.02
N LYS A 50 -6.83 -23.92 -8.77
CA LYS A 50 -6.89 -25.10 -7.91
C LYS A 50 -8.19 -25.11 -7.08
N PRO A 51 -9.18 -25.96 -7.40
CA PRO A 51 -10.48 -25.95 -6.72
C PRO A 51 -10.40 -26.38 -5.26
N VAL A 52 -9.40 -27.20 -4.88
CA VAL A 52 -9.12 -27.59 -3.50
C VAL A 52 -8.69 -26.38 -2.67
N LEU A 53 -7.85 -25.51 -3.23
CA LEU A 53 -7.43 -24.28 -2.54
C LEU A 53 -8.60 -23.30 -2.41
N ARG A 54 -9.43 -23.17 -3.44
CA ARG A 54 -10.58 -22.25 -3.40
C ARG A 54 -11.64 -22.61 -2.36
N LYS A 55 -11.80 -23.89 -1.98
CA LYS A 55 -12.84 -24.31 -1.04
C LYS A 55 -12.47 -24.18 0.44
N ALA A 56 -11.19 -24.01 0.76
CA ALA A 56 -10.77 -23.80 2.15
C ALA A 56 -11.11 -22.38 2.59
N LEU A 57 -11.77 -22.23 3.75
CA LEU A 57 -12.19 -20.92 4.30
C LEU A 57 -10.98 -19.96 4.40
N ASN A 58 -9.87 -20.45 4.94
CA ASN A 58 -8.62 -19.70 5.14
C ASN A 58 -8.01 -19.14 3.84
N ASN A 59 -8.30 -19.75 2.70
CA ASN A 59 -7.77 -19.29 1.43
C ASN A 59 -8.61 -18.13 0.85
N HIS A 60 -9.84 -17.90 1.32
CA HIS A 60 -10.66 -16.77 0.89
C HIS A 60 -10.08 -15.45 1.35
N SER A 61 -9.69 -15.35 2.62
CA SER A 61 -9.02 -14.17 3.19
C SER A 61 -7.76 -13.80 2.41
N PHE A 62 -6.97 -14.81 2.03
CA PHE A 62 -5.76 -14.63 1.25
C PHE A 62 -6.04 -14.23 -0.21
N ILE A 63 -7.09 -14.77 -0.84
CA ILE A 63 -7.52 -14.36 -2.18
C ILE A 63 -7.98 -12.90 -2.18
N ILE A 64 -8.76 -12.48 -1.18
CA ILE A 64 -9.22 -11.09 -1.04
C ILE A 64 -8.01 -10.17 -0.87
N LEU A 65 -7.04 -10.55 -0.03
CA LEU A 65 -5.80 -9.79 0.16
C LEU A 65 -5.00 -9.64 -1.14
N LEU A 66 -4.87 -10.70 -1.94
CA LEU A 66 -4.20 -10.63 -3.25
C LEU A 66 -4.95 -9.74 -4.24
N ILE A 67 -6.28 -9.77 -4.25
CA ILE A 67 -7.11 -8.94 -5.14
C ILE A 67 -6.96 -7.47 -4.76
N THR A 68 -7.07 -7.15 -3.46
CA THR A 68 -6.89 -5.78 -2.96
C THR A 68 -5.49 -5.26 -3.29
N GLY A 69 -4.44 -6.06 -3.02
CA GLY A 69 -3.06 -5.69 -3.34
C GLY A 69 -2.82 -5.47 -4.84
N LEU A 70 -3.43 -6.30 -5.70
CA LEU A 70 -3.34 -6.13 -7.16
C LEU A 70 -4.05 -4.85 -7.62
N ALA A 71 -5.21 -4.53 -7.04
CA ALA A 71 -5.94 -3.32 -7.37
C ALA A 71 -5.14 -2.05 -6.98
N THR A 72 -4.59 -2.02 -5.76
CA THR A 72 -3.71 -0.94 -5.29
C THR A 72 -2.48 -0.80 -6.19
N GLN A 73 -1.78 -1.89 -6.53
CA GLN A 73 -0.62 -1.83 -7.42
C GLN A 73 -0.95 -1.37 -8.86
N ALA A 74 -2.15 -1.69 -9.35
CA ALA A 74 -2.60 -1.31 -10.68
C ALA A 74 -3.17 0.12 -10.76
N ILE A 75 -3.62 0.70 -9.65
CA ILE A 75 -4.28 2.01 -9.60
C ILE A 75 -3.39 3.05 -8.94
N ASP A 76 -2.96 2.81 -7.69
CA ASP A 76 -2.20 3.79 -6.91
C ASP A 76 -0.79 4.00 -7.47
N VAL A 77 -0.11 2.93 -7.88
CA VAL A 77 1.27 3.05 -8.36
C VAL A 77 1.35 3.86 -9.67
N PRO A 78 0.52 3.62 -10.70
CA PRO A 78 0.50 4.48 -11.89
C PRO A 78 0.14 5.93 -11.57
N LEU A 79 -0.81 6.17 -10.66
CA LEU A 79 -1.22 7.52 -10.28
C LEU A 79 -0.10 8.26 -9.54
N TYR A 80 0.61 7.56 -8.64
CA TYR A 80 1.80 8.06 -7.96
C TYR A 80 2.97 8.31 -8.91
N LEU A 81 3.21 7.43 -9.89
CA LEU A 81 4.23 7.64 -10.93
C LEU A 81 3.90 8.88 -11.79
N ASN A 82 2.62 9.06 -12.12
CA ASN A 82 2.19 10.25 -12.86
C ASN A 82 2.39 11.53 -12.03
N TYR A 83 2.09 11.47 -10.73
CA TYR A 83 2.38 12.55 -9.78
C TYR A 83 3.89 12.85 -9.70
N LEU A 84 4.75 11.84 -9.62
CA LEU A 84 6.21 12.03 -9.62
C LEU A 84 6.74 12.70 -10.89
N ARG A 85 6.08 12.46 -12.04
CA ARG A 85 6.45 13.06 -13.33
C ARG A 85 5.94 14.48 -13.50
N LEU A 86 4.69 14.74 -13.13
CA LEU A 86 4.01 16.02 -13.38
C LEU A 86 4.10 17.00 -12.21
N GLY A 87 4.36 16.51 -11.00
CA GLY A 87 4.27 17.28 -9.75
C GLY A 87 2.83 17.53 -9.28
N TYR A 88 1.83 16.98 -9.96
CA TYR A 88 0.42 17.12 -9.62
C TYR A 88 -0.41 15.91 -10.08
N VAL A 89 -1.58 15.72 -9.47
CA VAL A 89 -2.56 14.70 -9.87
C VAL A 89 -3.40 15.23 -11.03
N TRP A 90 -3.49 14.48 -12.13
CA TRP A 90 -4.33 14.85 -13.27
C TRP A 90 -5.61 14.00 -13.31
N PRO A 91 -6.79 14.63 -13.46
CA PRO A 91 -7.03 16.07 -13.52
C PRO A 91 -6.87 16.75 -12.15
N GLN A 92 -6.39 18.00 -12.15
CA GLN A 92 -6.11 18.80 -10.95
C GLN A 92 -7.39 19.27 -10.26
N THR A 93 -8.14 18.33 -9.69
CA THR A 93 -9.35 18.63 -8.93
C THR A 93 -9.14 18.25 -7.46
N PRO A 94 -9.54 19.12 -6.52
CA PRO A 94 -9.44 18.81 -5.09
C PRO A 94 -10.16 17.50 -4.73
N ALA A 95 -11.32 17.26 -5.35
CA ALA A 95 -12.11 16.05 -5.14
C ALA A 95 -11.32 14.77 -5.44
N LEU A 96 -10.62 14.71 -6.58
CA LEU A 96 -9.81 13.53 -6.91
C LEU A 96 -8.63 13.34 -5.97
N CYS A 97 -7.99 14.42 -5.51
CA CYS A 97 -6.91 14.32 -4.53
C CYS A 97 -7.41 13.71 -3.22
N PHE A 98 -8.56 14.17 -2.71
CA PHE A 98 -9.16 13.62 -1.50
C PHE A 98 -9.65 12.18 -1.68
N ILE A 99 -10.26 11.86 -2.83
CA ILE A 99 -10.70 10.49 -3.13
C ILE A 99 -9.49 9.55 -3.20
N TRP A 100 -8.42 9.97 -3.86
CA TRP A 100 -7.20 9.18 -3.97
C TRP A 100 -6.55 8.99 -2.60
N TRP A 101 -6.37 10.05 -1.82
CA TRP A 101 -5.85 9.95 -0.45
C TRP A 101 -6.70 9.00 0.41
N TYR A 102 -8.02 9.13 0.35
CA TYR A 102 -8.93 8.27 1.09
C TYR A 102 -8.82 6.81 0.63
N ALA A 103 -8.72 6.56 -0.67
CA ALA A 103 -8.52 5.22 -1.23
C ALA A 103 -7.19 4.62 -0.79
N ASP A 104 -6.10 5.38 -0.82
CA ASP A 104 -4.77 4.94 -0.40
C ASP A 104 -4.75 4.54 1.08
N VAL A 105 -5.25 5.41 1.97
CA VAL A 105 -5.33 5.11 3.41
C VAL A 105 -6.27 3.93 3.69
N SER A 106 -7.45 3.90 3.07
CA SER A 106 -8.42 2.83 3.32
C SER A 106 -7.95 1.47 2.82
N THR A 107 -7.27 1.41 1.67
CA THR A 107 -6.70 0.17 1.14
C THR A 107 -5.51 -0.32 1.97
N PHE A 108 -4.70 0.60 2.50
CA PHE A 108 -3.64 0.27 3.45
C PHE A 108 -4.20 -0.36 4.73
N GLU A 109 -5.15 0.30 5.38
CA GLU A 109 -5.81 -0.21 6.60
C GLU A 109 -6.55 -1.53 6.34
N ALA A 110 -7.25 -1.66 5.22
CA ALA A 110 -7.91 -2.90 4.83
C ALA A 110 -6.90 -4.05 4.65
N THR A 111 -5.73 -3.77 4.07
CA THR A 111 -4.67 -4.78 3.90
C THR A 111 -4.12 -5.24 5.25
N ILE A 112 -3.91 -4.32 6.19
CA ILE A 112 -3.49 -4.65 7.56
C ILE A 112 -4.55 -5.51 8.26
N MET A 113 -5.82 -5.10 8.20
CA MET A 113 -6.93 -5.85 8.79
C MET A 113 -7.06 -7.26 8.18
N LEU A 114 -6.97 -7.39 6.87
CA LEU A 114 -7.00 -8.70 6.19
C LEU A 114 -5.81 -9.57 6.56
N MET A 115 -4.62 -8.98 6.70
CA MET A 115 -3.42 -9.71 7.12
C MET A 115 -3.54 -10.18 8.58
N MET A 116 -4.06 -9.34 9.46
CA MET A 116 -4.37 -9.69 10.85
C MET A 116 -5.39 -10.83 10.90
N TRP A 117 -6.48 -10.72 10.14
CA TRP A 117 -7.50 -11.76 10.06
C TRP A 117 -6.95 -13.09 9.54
N ALA A 118 -6.18 -13.06 8.44
CA ALA A 118 -5.55 -14.25 7.88
C ALA A 118 -4.56 -14.90 8.88
N SER A 119 -3.89 -14.10 9.70
CA SER A 119 -2.99 -14.59 10.76
C SER A 119 -3.77 -15.24 11.89
N PHE A 120 -4.91 -14.65 12.27
CA PHE A 120 -5.82 -15.21 13.26
C PHE A 120 -6.44 -16.54 12.79
N GLU A 121 -6.92 -16.63 11.55
CA GLU A 121 -7.45 -17.87 10.98
C GLU A 121 -6.40 -19.00 11.01
N ARG A 122 -5.13 -18.69 10.68
CA ARG A 122 -4.04 -19.67 10.75
C ARG A 122 -3.71 -20.07 12.18
N TYR A 123 -3.72 -19.13 13.11
CA TYR A 123 -3.51 -19.42 14.52
C TYR A 123 -4.58 -20.37 15.05
N VAL A 124 -5.87 -20.07 14.80
CA VAL A 124 -6.98 -20.93 15.22
C VAL A 124 -6.85 -22.33 14.60
N LEU A 125 -6.55 -22.45 13.31
CA LEU A 125 -6.40 -23.75 12.65
C LEU A 125 -5.25 -24.59 13.23
N ILE A 126 -4.17 -23.97 13.72
CA ILE A 126 -3.03 -24.72 14.30
C ILE A 126 -3.31 -25.19 15.74
N PHE A 127 -4.06 -24.41 16.52
CA PHE A 127 -4.21 -24.65 17.97
C PHE A 127 -5.59 -25.18 18.39
N HIS A 128 -6.58 -25.16 17.50
CA HIS A 128 -7.97 -25.57 17.80
C HIS A 128 -8.55 -26.62 16.83
N ASP A 129 -7.75 -27.14 15.88
CA ASP A 129 -7.98 -28.42 15.17
C ASP A 129 -6.98 -29.48 15.67
#